data_AF-I1PWP7-F1
#
_entry.id   AF-I1PWP7-F1
#
_cell.length_a   1.000
_cell.length_b   1.000
_cell.length_c   1.000
_cell.angle_alpha   90.00
_cell.angle_beta   90.00
_cell.angle_gamma   90.00
#
_symmetry.space_group_name_H-M   'P 1'
#
loop_
_entity.id
_entity.type
_entity.pdbx_description
1 polymer ?
#
loop_
_entity_poly.entity_id
_entity_poly.type
_entity_poly.pdbx_seq_one_letter_code
_entity_poly.pdbx_strand_id
1 'polypeptide(L)'
;MEVKAKQMKRPSMASATTKELALCHDNIVHIACLIAATSSKPITDLLSLCATCKAMHAVAKECDVGSYVPLERLDNMKWMENERYFIVVNHLVTADNLDACFIVGVTLVFAHQDMEQGLLFLDKAAITGHKVAVYVLGLLLHVR
;
A
#
# COMPACT_ATOMS: atom_id res chain seq x y z
N MET A 1 5.14 -25.24 -58.46
CA MET A 1 5.29 -23.99 -57.69
C MET A 1 3.96 -23.73 -56.99
N GLU A 2 3.83 -24.09 -55.71
CA GLU A 2 2.66 -23.71 -54.90
C GLU A 2 3.09 -22.67 -53.87
N VAL A 3 2.47 -21.49 -53.96
CA VAL A 3 2.69 -20.37 -53.04
C VAL A 3 1.78 -20.57 -51.83
N LYS A 4 2.38 -20.92 -50.68
CA LYS A 4 1.66 -21.07 -49.41
C LYS A 4 1.31 -19.68 -48.87
N ALA A 5 0.05 -19.28 -49.00
CA ALA A 5 -0.47 -18.05 -48.43
C ALA A 5 -0.41 -18.12 -46.89
N LYS A 6 0.47 -17.30 -46.30
CA LYS A 6 0.67 -17.15 -44.86
C LYS A 6 -0.52 -16.38 -44.29
N GLN A 7 -1.49 -17.07 -43.71
CA GLN A 7 -2.66 -16.45 -43.10
C GLN A 7 -2.25 -15.70 -41.82
N MET A 8 -2.36 -14.37 -41.83
CA MET A 8 -2.06 -13.51 -40.69
C MET A 8 -3.28 -13.52 -39.74
N LYS A 9 -3.14 -14.15 -38.57
CA LYS A 9 -4.18 -14.17 -37.52
C LYS A 9 -4.44 -12.72 -37.06
N ARG A 10 -5.63 -12.19 -37.39
CA ARG A 10 -6.13 -10.91 -36.85
C ARG A 10 -6.31 -11.06 -35.33
N PRO A 11 -5.78 -10.14 -34.51
CA PRO A 11 -6.07 -10.14 -33.08
C PRO A 11 -7.57 -9.95 -32.86
N SER A 12 -8.16 -10.76 -31.99
CA SER A 12 -9.57 -10.64 -31.59
C SER A 12 -9.79 -9.29 -30.91
N MET A 13 -10.82 -8.55 -31.35
CA MET A 13 -11.22 -7.24 -30.83
C MET A 13 -11.42 -7.26 -29.31
N ALA A 14 -11.91 -8.38 -28.75
CA ALA A 14 -12.07 -8.58 -27.31
C ALA A 14 -10.74 -8.57 -26.53
N SER A 15 -9.63 -8.99 -27.16
CA SER A 15 -8.29 -8.96 -26.56
C SER A 15 -7.67 -7.56 -26.57
N ALA A 16 -8.10 -6.68 -27.48
CA ALA A 16 -7.63 -5.29 -27.49
C ALA A 16 -8.37 -4.47 -26.42
N THR A 17 -9.69 -4.64 -26.32
CA THR A 17 -10.52 -3.93 -25.32
C THR A 17 -10.15 -4.29 -23.89
N THR A 18 -9.82 -5.56 -23.61
CA THR A 18 -9.35 -5.98 -22.27
C THR A 18 -7.99 -5.39 -21.91
N LYS A 19 -7.08 -5.25 -22.87
CA LYS A 19 -5.76 -4.62 -22.65
C LYS A 19 -5.89 -3.11 -22.42
N GLU A 20 -6.77 -2.44 -23.15
CA GLU A 20 -7.04 -1.01 -22.94
C GLU A 20 -7.71 -0.73 -21.58
N LEU A 21 -8.65 -1.59 -21.15
CA LEU A 21 -9.27 -1.51 -19.83
C LEU A 21 -8.28 -1.75 -18.70
N ALA A 22 -7.37 -2.74 -18.84
CA ALA A 22 -6.30 -3.00 -17.89
C ALA A 22 -5.31 -1.82 -17.80
N LEU A 23 -4.90 -1.27 -18.95
CA LEU A 23 -4.03 -0.09 -19.00
C LEU A 23 -4.69 1.14 -18.33
N CYS A 24 -6.00 1.31 -18.51
CA CYS A 24 -6.75 2.37 -17.86
C CYS A 24 -6.79 2.17 -16.33
N HIS A 25 -6.96 0.93 -15.87
CA HIS A 25 -6.90 0.58 -14.45
C HIS A 25 -5.53 0.89 -13.84
N ASP A 26 -4.44 0.41 -14.45
CA ASP A 26 -3.07 0.61 -13.97
C ASP A 26 -2.71 2.11 -13.87
N ASN A 27 -3.17 2.91 -14.85
CA ASN A 27 -3.00 4.36 -14.79
C ASN A 27 -3.76 5.01 -13.63
N ILE A 28 -4.98 4.53 -13.32
CA ILE A 28 -5.78 5.04 -12.21
C ILE A 28 -5.14 4.66 -10.87
N VAL A 29 -4.65 3.42 -10.72
CA VAL A 29 -3.86 2.98 -9.55
C VAL A 29 -2.64 3.85 -9.38
N HIS A 30 -1.88 4.09 -10.46
CA HIS A 30 -0.70 4.93 -10.41
C HIS A 30 -1.01 6.37 -9.97
N ILE A 31 -2.09 6.96 -10.47
CA ILE A 31 -2.56 8.29 -10.05
C ILE A 31 -2.92 8.29 -8.56
N ALA A 32 -3.66 7.28 -8.09
CA ALA A 32 -4.03 7.16 -6.68
C ALA A 32 -2.80 7.00 -5.76
N CYS A 33 -1.84 6.15 -6.14
CA CYS A 33 -0.57 5.98 -5.44
C CYS A 33 0.24 7.29 -5.42
N LEU A 34 0.26 8.04 -6.53
CA LEU A 34 0.93 9.34 -6.59
C LEU A 34 0.27 10.35 -5.66
N ILE A 35 -1.06 10.39 -5.60
CA ILE A 35 -1.80 11.23 -4.65
C ILE A 35 -1.46 10.82 -3.22
N ALA A 36 -1.49 9.53 -2.90
CA ALA A 36 -1.12 9.01 -1.59
C ALA A 36 0.30 9.43 -1.16
N ALA A 37 1.27 9.33 -2.08
CA ALA A 37 2.68 9.65 -1.82
C ALA A 37 2.97 11.16 -1.76
N THR A 38 2.24 11.99 -2.51
CA THR A 38 2.59 13.40 -2.72
C THR A 38 1.63 14.41 -2.08
N SER A 39 0.42 14.01 -1.69
CA SER A 39 -0.53 14.90 -1.02
C SER A 39 -0.10 15.31 0.39
N SER A 40 -0.28 16.58 0.74
CA SER A 40 -0.09 17.07 2.11
C SER A 40 -1.12 16.52 3.11
N LYS A 41 -2.26 16.01 2.63
CA LYS A 41 -3.35 15.41 3.42
C LYS A 41 -3.84 14.12 2.77
N PRO A 42 -3.00 13.06 2.74
CA PRO A 42 -3.23 11.90 1.89
C PRO A 42 -4.54 11.17 2.21
N ILE A 43 -4.92 11.05 3.48
CA ILE A 43 -6.19 10.40 3.88
C ILE A 43 -7.41 11.18 3.37
N THR A 44 -7.41 12.50 3.53
CA THR A 44 -8.53 13.35 3.07
C THR A 44 -8.65 13.32 1.55
N ASP A 45 -7.52 13.37 0.84
CA ASP A 45 -7.50 13.39 -0.62
C ASP A 45 -7.89 12.03 -1.20
N LEU A 46 -7.45 10.92 -0.59
CA LEU A 46 -7.89 9.57 -0.98
C LEU A 46 -9.38 9.35 -0.72
N LEU A 47 -9.92 9.84 0.40
CA LEU A 47 -11.37 9.80 0.65
C LEU A 47 -12.15 10.63 -0.37
N SER A 48 -11.62 11.79 -0.75
CA SER A 48 -12.21 12.63 -1.81
C SER A 48 -12.16 11.91 -3.16
N LEU A 49 -11.04 11.25 -3.47
CA LEU A 49 -10.87 10.44 -4.68
C LEU A 49 -11.88 9.28 -4.72
N CYS A 50 -12.06 8.58 -3.59
CA CYS A 50 -13.06 7.51 -3.44
C CYS A 50 -14.49 7.97 -3.73
N ALA A 51 -14.80 9.25 -3.49
CA ALA A 51 -16.13 9.81 -3.67
C ALA A 51 -16.43 10.24 -5.12
N THR A 52 -15.42 10.28 -6.01
CA THR A 52 -15.59 10.78 -7.38
C THR A 52 -16.36 9.80 -8.28
N CYS A 53 -15.95 8.53 -8.32
CA CYS A 53 -16.58 7.51 -9.15
C CYS A 53 -16.30 6.09 -8.65
N LYS A 54 -17.06 5.10 -9.15
CA LYS A 54 -16.93 3.70 -8.75
C LYS A 54 -15.54 3.10 -9.03
N ALA A 55 -14.90 3.50 -10.14
CA ALA A 55 -13.56 3.02 -10.49
C ALA A 55 -12.52 3.53 -9.49
N MET A 56 -12.55 4.83 -9.18
CA MET A 56 -11.68 5.45 -8.18
C MET A 56 -11.94 4.89 -6.78
N HIS A 57 -13.20 4.63 -6.44
CA HIS A 57 -13.58 3.98 -5.19
C HIS A 57 -12.98 2.58 -5.03
N ALA A 58 -12.96 1.79 -6.11
CA ALA A 58 -12.37 0.46 -6.10
C ALA A 58 -10.85 0.54 -5.95
N VAL A 59 -10.20 1.37 -6.78
CA VAL A 59 -8.73 1.52 -6.79
C VAL A 59 -8.19 2.06 -5.47
N ALA A 60 -8.82 3.08 -4.88
CA ALA A 60 -8.33 3.67 -3.63
C ALA A 60 -8.42 2.72 -2.42
N LYS A 61 -9.11 1.58 -2.55
CA LYS A 61 -9.15 0.50 -1.56
C LYS A 61 -8.12 -0.60 -1.83
N GLU A 62 -7.38 -0.53 -2.93
CA GLU A 62 -6.33 -1.49 -3.24
C GLU A 62 -5.14 -1.30 -2.30
N CYS A 63 -4.50 -2.41 -1.93
CA CYS A 63 -3.36 -2.43 -1.02
C CYS A 63 -2.23 -1.54 -1.53
N ASP A 64 -2.00 -1.52 -2.85
CA ASP A 64 -0.97 -0.70 -3.47
C ASP A 64 -1.10 0.76 -3.05
N VAL A 65 -2.29 1.36 -3.10
CA VAL A 65 -2.50 2.79 -2.78
C VAL A 65 -2.18 3.09 -1.31
N GLY A 66 -2.59 2.22 -0.39
CA GLY A 66 -2.30 2.38 1.03
C GLY A 66 -0.80 2.24 1.36
N SER A 67 -0.09 1.37 0.64
CA SER A 67 1.35 1.18 0.83
C SER A 67 2.17 2.46 0.61
N TYR A 68 1.68 3.40 -0.21
CA TYR A 68 2.36 4.66 -0.53
C TYR A 68 2.05 5.83 0.42
N VAL A 69 1.16 5.65 1.41
CA VAL A 69 0.82 6.73 2.35
C VAL A 69 1.98 6.97 3.33
N PRO A 70 2.64 8.14 3.33
CA PRO A 70 3.70 8.45 4.27
C PRO A 70 3.10 8.80 5.63
N LEU A 71 3.37 7.98 6.65
CA LEU A 71 2.80 8.14 7.99
C LEU A 71 3.26 9.42 8.69
N GLU A 72 4.41 9.98 8.30
CA GLU A 72 4.93 11.27 8.75
C GLU A 72 3.95 12.43 8.48
N ARG A 73 3.15 12.33 7.40
CA ARG A 73 2.15 13.36 7.06
C ARG A 73 0.90 13.27 7.93
N LEU A 74 0.79 12.24 8.75
CA LEU A 74 -0.31 12.02 9.67
C LEU A 74 0.04 12.43 11.10
N ASP A 75 1.16 13.13 11.34
CA ASP A 75 1.56 13.58 12.67
C ASP A 75 0.47 14.40 13.37
N ASN A 76 -0.18 15.33 12.68
CA ASN A 76 -1.29 16.07 13.28
C ASN A 76 -2.42 15.15 13.75
N MET A 77 -2.75 14.11 12.97
CA MET A 77 -3.77 13.12 13.34
C MET A 77 -3.30 12.27 14.52
N LYS A 78 -2.01 11.88 14.55
CA LYS A 78 -1.40 11.13 15.64
C LYS A 78 -1.53 11.83 16.99
N TRP A 79 -1.33 13.15 17.01
CA TRP A 79 -1.35 13.96 18.24
C TRP A 79 -2.75 14.42 18.63
N MET A 80 -3.61 14.76 17.67
CA MET A 80 -4.92 15.36 17.95
C MET A 80 -6.08 14.34 17.92
N GLU A 81 -5.93 13.24 17.18
CA GLU A 81 -6.99 12.28 16.86
C GLU A 81 -6.48 10.84 16.98
N ASN A 82 -5.88 10.51 18.11
CA ASN A 82 -5.12 9.26 18.32
C ASN A 82 -5.89 7.98 17.96
N GLU A 83 -7.18 7.90 18.31
CA GLU A 83 -8.05 6.76 17.96
C GLU A 83 -8.18 6.59 16.43
N ARG A 84 -8.48 7.69 15.72
CA ARG A 84 -8.59 7.68 14.25
C ARG A 84 -7.26 7.35 13.60
N TYR A 85 -6.16 7.84 14.17
CA TYR A 85 -4.82 7.51 13.71
C TYR A 85 -4.56 6.01 13.78
N PHE A 86 -4.87 5.35 14.90
CA PHE A 86 -4.67 3.90 15.02
C PHE A 86 -5.57 3.10 14.07
N ILE A 87 -6.82 3.53 13.83
CA ILE A 87 -7.69 2.92 12.82
C ILE A 87 -7.04 2.99 11.43
N VAL A 88 -6.51 4.17 11.06
CA VAL A 88 -5.83 4.36 9.77
C VAL A 88 -4.56 3.49 9.70
N VAL A 89 -3.72 3.50 10.73
CA VAL A 89 -2.51 2.67 10.79
C VAL A 89 -2.84 1.19 10.60
N ASN A 90 -3.85 0.67 11.30
CA ASN A 90 -4.28 -0.72 11.16
C ASN A 90 -4.76 -1.04 9.74
N HIS A 91 -5.49 -0.11 9.10
CA HIS A 91 -5.86 -0.26 7.69
C HIS A 91 -4.62 -0.29 6.79
N LEU A 92 -3.64 0.59 7.02
CA LEU A 92 -2.41 0.64 6.23
C LEU A 92 -1.54 -0.62 6.39
N VAL A 93 -1.59 -1.29 7.55
CA VAL A 93 -0.94 -2.61 7.72
C VAL A 93 -1.52 -3.66 6.78
N THR A 94 -2.84 -3.66 6.58
CA THR A 94 -3.49 -4.57 5.62
C THR A 94 -3.14 -4.25 4.17
N ALA A 95 -2.70 -3.02 3.92
CA ALA A 95 -2.22 -2.53 2.64
C ALA A 95 -0.69 -2.66 2.47
N ASP A 96 -0.02 -3.46 3.30
CA ASP A 96 1.44 -3.68 3.25
C ASP A 96 2.29 -2.39 3.37
N ASN A 97 1.78 -1.37 4.06
CA ASN A 97 2.56 -0.18 4.37
C ASN A 97 3.64 -0.48 5.41
N LEU A 98 4.90 -0.24 5.05
CA LEU A 98 6.05 -0.64 5.86
C LEU A 98 6.18 0.15 7.15
N ASP A 99 5.92 1.45 7.10
CA ASP A 99 5.93 2.32 8.26
C ASP A 99 4.82 1.90 9.24
N ALA A 100 3.65 1.52 8.71
CA ALA A 100 2.54 1.05 9.52
C ALA A 100 2.87 -0.29 10.20
N CYS A 101 3.44 -1.24 9.46
CA CYS A 101 3.93 -2.51 10.02
C CYS A 101 4.98 -2.25 11.11
N PHE A 102 5.92 -1.33 10.89
CA PHE A 102 6.89 -0.95 11.90
C PHE A 102 6.23 -0.38 13.17
N ILE A 103 5.32 0.58 13.03
CA ILE A 103 4.62 1.22 14.17
C ILE A 103 3.83 0.19 14.97
N VAL A 104 3.06 -0.67 14.30
CA VAL A 104 2.30 -1.75 14.97
C VAL A 104 3.25 -2.74 15.65
N GLY A 105 4.32 -3.14 14.98
CA GLY A 105 5.33 -4.04 15.54
C GLY A 105 5.96 -3.51 16.82
N VAL A 106 6.45 -2.26 16.81
CA VAL A 106 6.99 -1.58 17.99
C VAL A 106 5.93 -1.46 19.10
N THR A 107 4.69 -1.10 18.75
CA THR A 107 3.61 -0.95 19.73
C THR A 107 3.26 -2.28 20.40
N LEU A 108 3.24 -3.38 19.66
CA LEU A 108 3.00 -4.71 20.22
C LEU A 108 4.13 -5.14 21.17
N VAL A 109 5.39 -5.00 20.75
CA VAL A 109 6.55 -5.37 21.57
C VAL A 109 6.60 -4.56 22.88
N PHE A 110 6.54 -3.22 22.78
CA PHE A 110 6.86 -2.37 23.92
C PHE A 110 5.65 -1.98 24.76
N ALA A 111 4.49 -1.74 24.15
CA ALA A 111 3.30 -1.31 24.90
C ALA A 111 2.44 -2.50 25.34
N HIS A 112 2.27 -3.51 24.49
CA HIS A 112 1.40 -4.65 24.77
C HIS A 112 2.15 -5.87 25.30
N GLN A 113 3.49 -5.86 25.27
CA GLN A 113 4.34 -6.99 25.64
C GLN A 113 4.05 -8.26 24.81
N ASP A 114 3.47 -8.08 23.61
CA ASP A 114 3.25 -9.17 22.65
C ASP A 114 4.45 -9.23 21.69
N MET A 115 5.45 -9.99 22.13
CA MET A 115 6.72 -10.07 21.42
C MET A 115 6.63 -10.92 20.15
N GLU A 116 5.79 -11.94 20.13
CA GLU A 116 5.64 -12.84 18.98
C GLU A 116 5.02 -12.10 17.80
N GLN A 117 3.86 -11.47 18.00
CA GLN A 117 3.22 -10.71 16.93
C GLN A 117 4.02 -9.46 16.57
N GLY A 118 4.61 -8.79 17.58
CA GLY A 118 5.44 -7.62 17.34
C GLY A 118 6.64 -7.90 16.44
N LEU A 119 7.33 -9.02 16.66
CA LEU A 119 8.44 -9.45 15.80
C LEU A 119 7.98 -9.79 14.38
N LEU A 120 6.81 -10.39 14.20
CA LEU A 120 6.27 -10.71 12.86
C LEU A 120 6.10 -9.46 12.01
N PHE A 121 5.53 -8.38 12.58
CA PHE A 121 5.36 -7.12 11.84
C PHE A 121 6.68 -6.38 11.62
N LEU A 122 7.61 -6.43 12.57
CA LEU A 122 8.95 -5.86 12.41
C LEU A 122 9.77 -6.59 11.35
N ASP A 123 9.69 -7.92 11.30
CA ASP A 123 10.34 -8.75 10.28
C ASP A 123 9.78 -8.45 8.89
N LYS A 124 8.45 -8.36 8.77
CA LYS A 124 7.79 -7.95 7.52
C LYS A 124 8.32 -6.61 7.01
N ALA A 125 8.37 -5.59 7.86
CA ALA A 125 8.90 -4.27 7.48
C ALA A 125 10.40 -4.32 7.15
N ALA A 126 11.18 -5.11 7.90
CA ALA A 126 12.62 -5.25 7.70
C ALA A 126 12.98 -5.91 6.36
N ILE A 127 12.32 -7.03 6.01
CA ILE A 127 12.54 -7.77 4.76
C ILE A 127 12.30 -6.88 3.54
N THR A 128 11.30 -6.00 3.62
CA THR A 128 10.94 -5.04 2.57
C THR A 128 11.81 -3.77 2.54
N GLY A 129 12.81 -3.66 3.43
CA GLY A 129 13.82 -2.60 3.40
C GLY A 129 13.58 -1.42 4.34
N HIS A 130 12.64 -1.50 5.29
CA HIS A 130 12.44 -0.45 6.29
C HIS A 130 13.64 -0.41 7.25
N LYS A 131 14.54 0.55 7.04
CA LYS A 131 15.87 0.62 7.70
C LYS A 131 15.80 0.60 9.23
N VAL A 132 14.84 1.32 9.81
CA VAL A 132 14.67 1.39 11.26
C VAL A 132 14.13 0.06 11.81
N ALA A 133 13.31 -0.65 11.03
CA ALA A 133 12.78 -1.95 11.44
C ALA A 133 13.91 -2.99 11.49
N VAL A 134 14.80 -3.01 10.49
CA VAL A 134 16.00 -3.87 10.49
C VAL A 134 16.85 -3.64 11.75
N TYR A 135 17.09 -2.37 12.09
CA TYR A 135 17.86 -2.02 13.28
C TYR A 135 17.18 -2.48 14.58
N VAL A 136 15.90 -2.15 14.75
CA VAL A 136 15.13 -2.52 15.96
C VAL A 136 15.02 -4.03 16.09
N LEU A 137 14.74 -4.74 14.99
CA LEU A 137 14.67 -6.20 14.97
C LEU A 137 16.01 -6.82 15.36
N GLY A 138 17.12 -6.30 14.84
CA GLY A 138 18.47 -6.73 15.22
C GLY A 138 18.74 -6.58 16.71
N LEU A 139 18.34 -5.45 17.32
CA LEU A 139 18.46 -5.25 18.76
C LEU A 139 17.61 -6.24 19.56
N LEU A 140 16.35 -6.44 19.17
CA LEU A 140 15.42 -7.33 19.88
C LEU A 140 15.84 -8.80 19.80
N LEU A 141 16.45 -9.22 18.69
CA LEU A 141 16.96 -10.57 18.52
C LEU A 141 18.30 -10.79 19.23
N HIS A 142 19.10 -9.73 19.42
CA HIS A 142 20.40 -9.83 20.10
C HIS A 142 20.29 -9.80 21.63
N VAL A 143 19.31 -9.07 22.18
CA VAL A 143 19.11 -8.94 23.64
C VAL A 143 18.32 -10.11 24.24
N ARG A 144 17.84 -11.04 23.41
CA ARG A 144 17.20 -12.28 23.83
C ARG A 144 18.23 -13.31 24.32
#